data_AF-A0A2R6NXH5-F1
#
_entry.id   AF-A0A2R6NXH5-F1
#
_cell.length_a   1.000
_cell.length_b   1.000
_cell.length_c   1.000
_cell.angle_alpha   90.00
_cell.angle_beta   90.00
_cell.angle_gamma   90.00
#
_symmetry.space_group_name_H-M   'P 1'
#
loop_
_entity.id
_entity.type
_entity.pdbx_description
1 polymer ?
#
loop_
_entity_poly.entity_id
_entity_poly.type
_entity_poly.pdbx_seq_one_letter_code
_entity_poly.pdbx_strand_id
1 'polypeptide(L)'
;MYGVNICENTSSGKRHTRAPKGSSPKSPAEVAAGKLYAKEHGVLRGGVSKADGVPTGAQPVLNLEAEDEGLLVFVQSTSCRRRVWAIAFENNPQDLQQRPSGVLCCDICDATLFDRTRPGPPIRNSKISAPQKGDLDLDAKQKLEFWRRDVLQRNNPSSMLPSSAILDDTTIRLIACTGRISSEKFKQFMKHQWIWWDIYGEELATYRESLFQHLEPLPEKAQKPKRVQKQKVAGYMDEGSSVGGAGPSTGLLHFESLKVLAPGPLDNQPYEHAVMFEHYSQQPASDSRRGHKRKLMASLT
;
A
#
# COMPACT_ATOMS: atom_id res chain seq x y z
N MET A 1 -32.98 24.77 18.24
CA MET A 1 -33.50 23.88 17.18
C MET A 1 -32.30 23.26 16.48
N TYR A 2 -31.98 21.99 16.77
CA TYR A 2 -30.85 21.29 16.18
C TYR A 2 -31.30 20.70 14.84
N GLY A 3 -30.82 21.27 13.73
CA GLY A 3 -31.02 20.71 12.40
C GLY A 3 -30.23 19.40 12.28
N VAL A 4 -30.92 18.29 12.03
CA VAL A 4 -30.34 16.97 11.87
C VAL A 4 -29.61 16.91 10.52
N ASN A 5 -28.32 17.23 10.52
CA ASN A 5 -27.46 17.02 9.36
C ASN A 5 -26.95 15.59 9.39
N ILE A 6 -27.71 14.70 8.76
CA ILE A 6 -27.31 13.31 8.54
C ILE A 6 -25.89 13.32 7.95
N CYS A 7 -24.93 12.56 8.50
CA CYS A 7 -23.68 12.26 7.78
C CYS A 7 -24.13 11.56 6.51
N GLU A 8 -24.38 12.33 5.45
CA GLU A 8 -24.51 11.80 4.12
C GLU A 8 -23.20 11.06 3.93
N ASN A 9 -23.30 9.73 3.96
CA ASN A 9 -22.40 8.91 3.21
C ASN A 9 -22.41 9.61 1.86
N THR A 10 -21.33 10.31 1.55
CA THR A 10 -20.84 10.37 0.19
C THR A 10 -20.57 8.91 -0.15
N SER A 11 -21.66 8.16 -0.35
CA SER A 11 -21.78 7.21 -1.41
C SER A 11 -21.22 8.01 -2.55
N SER A 12 -19.94 7.76 -2.80
CA SER A 12 -19.41 7.76 -4.13
C SER A 12 -20.51 7.10 -4.93
N GLY A 13 -21.41 7.93 -5.46
CA GLY A 13 -22.49 7.48 -6.30
C GLY A 13 -21.75 6.62 -7.28
N LYS A 14 -22.09 5.32 -7.32
CA LYS A 14 -21.66 4.47 -8.41
C LYS A 14 -22.25 5.14 -9.63
N ARG A 15 -21.57 6.18 -10.14
CA ARG A 15 -21.59 6.53 -11.53
C ARG A 15 -21.21 5.19 -12.12
N HIS A 16 -22.22 4.50 -12.61
CA HIS A 16 -22.07 3.55 -13.68
C HIS A 16 -21.37 4.36 -14.77
N THR A 17 -20.05 4.46 -14.67
CA THR A 17 -19.19 4.72 -15.80
C THR A 17 -19.64 3.66 -16.77
N ARG A 18 -20.44 4.09 -17.75
CA ARG A 18 -20.85 3.24 -18.86
C ARG A 18 -19.55 2.61 -19.32
N ALA A 19 -19.43 1.29 -19.10
CA ALA A 19 -18.24 0.56 -19.51
C ALA A 19 -17.94 0.99 -20.94
N PRO A 20 -16.69 1.31 -21.28
CA PRO A 20 -16.33 1.70 -22.63
C PRO A 20 -16.96 0.68 -23.58
N LYS A 21 -17.92 1.14 -24.40
CA LYS A 21 -18.59 0.34 -25.41
C LYS A 21 -17.50 -0.12 -26.38
N GLY A 22 -16.98 -1.34 -26.22
CA GLY A 22 -15.98 -1.82 -27.17
C GLY A 22 -15.28 -3.14 -26.88
N SER A 23 -15.15 -3.60 -25.63
CA SER A 23 -14.52 -4.90 -25.40
C SER A 23 -15.54 -6.03 -25.49
N SER A 24 -15.52 -6.76 -26.59
CA SER A 24 -16.16 -8.07 -26.67
C SER A 24 -15.67 -8.96 -25.52
N PRO A 25 -16.54 -9.81 -24.95
CA PRO A 25 -16.13 -10.75 -23.91
C PRO A 25 -14.98 -11.62 -24.43
N LYS A 26 -13.86 -11.64 -23.69
CA LYS A 26 -12.74 -12.53 -24.01
C LYS A 26 -13.17 -13.98 -23.86
N SER A 27 -12.74 -14.83 -24.77
CA SER A 27 -12.95 -16.27 -24.71
C SER A 27 -12.21 -16.88 -23.49
N PRO A 28 -12.67 -18.03 -22.95
CA PRO A 28 -11.97 -18.72 -21.87
C PRO A 28 -10.51 -19.06 -22.19
N ALA A 29 -10.21 -19.35 -23.46
CA ALA A 29 -8.85 -19.64 -23.93
C ALA A 29 -7.94 -18.40 -23.83
N GLU A 30 -8.41 -17.23 -24.24
CA GLU A 30 -7.65 -15.97 -24.11
C GLU A 30 -7.39 -15.61 -22.64
N VAL A 31 -8.37 -15.86 -21.78
CA VAL A 31 -8.22 -15.64 -20.33
C VAL A 31 -7.17 -16.60 -19.75
N ALA A 32 -7.16 -17.86 -20.17
CA ALA A 32 -6.17 -18.84 -19.74
C ALA A 32 -4.75 -18.47 -20.24
N ALA A 33 -4.62 -18.09 -21.51
CA ALA A 33 -3.37 -17.64 -22.10
C ALA A 33 -2.82 -16.39 -21.38
N GLY A 34 -3.67 -15.42 -21.06
CA GLY A 34 -3.25 -14.23 -20.30
C GLY A 34 -2.76 -14.56 -18.88
N LYS A 35 -3.39 -15.53 -18.20
CA LYS A 35 -2.92 -16.01 -16.89
C LYS A 35 -1.57 -16.71 -16.98
N LEU A 36 -1.38 -17.55 -18.00
CA LEU A 36 -0.12 -18.24 -18.24
C LEU A 36 1.00 -17.23 -18.52
N TYR A 37 0.76 -16.30 -19.44
CA TYR A 37 1.69 -15.21 -19.75
C TYR A 37 2.09 -14.44 -18.49
N ALA A 38 1.12 -14.00 -17.68
CA ALA A 38 1.41 -13.28 -16.44
C ALA A 38 2.28 -14.09 -15.46
N LYS A 39 2.03 -15.41 -15.37
CA LYS A 39 2.83 -16.32 -14.53
C LYS A 39 4.27 -16.42 -15.03
N GLU A 40 4.45 -16.61 -16.33
CA GLU A 40 5.78 -16.71 -16.98
C GLU A 40 6.59 -15.41 -16.86
N HIS A 41 5.91 -14.26 -16.75
CA HIS A 41 6.52 -12.94 -16.56
C HIS A 41 6.56 -12.52 -15.07
N GLY A 42 6.41 -13.47 -14.15
CA GLY A 42 6.75 -13.27 -12.74
C GLY A 42 5.68 -12.63 -11.86
N VAL A 43 4.39 -12.66 -12.23
CA VAL A 43 3.30 -12.09 -11.41
C VAL A 43 3.22 -12.68 -9.99
N LEU A 44 3.79 -13.87 -9.77
CA LEU A 44 3.80 -14.55 -8.47
C LEU A 44 5.04 -14.24 -7.61
N ARG A 45 6.02 -13.49 -8.15
CA ARG A 45 7.24 -13.10 -7.44
C ARG A 45 6.93 -12.06 -6.37
N GLY A 46 7.68 -12.09 -5.27
CA GLY A 46 7.43 -11.23 -4.12
C GLY A 46 6.18 -11.58 -3.32
N GLY A 47 5.44 -12.63 -3.70
CA GLY A 47 4.28 -13.12 -2.96
C GLY A 47 4.64 -13.86 -1.67
N VAL A 48 3.62 -14.16 -0.86
CA VAL A 48 3.75 -14.95 0.37
C VAL A 48 4.31 -16.36 0.10
N SER A 49 4.03 -16.92 -1.08
CA SER A 49 4.51 -18.25 -1.49
C SER A 49 5.99 -18.30 -1.88
N LYS A 50 6.71 -17.17 -1.87
CA LYS A 50 8.13 -17.06 -2.26
C LYS A 50 8.47 -17.67 -3.62
N ALA A 51 7.57 -17.51 -4.59
CA ALA A 51 7.78 -17.98 -5.96
C ALA A 51 8.69 -17.00 -6.73
N ASP A 52 9.90 -16.76 -6.21
CA ASP A 52 10.80 -15.66 -6.63
C ASP A 52 11.78 -16.04 -7.75
N GLY A 53 11.61 -17.23 -8.33
CA GLY A 53 12.39 -17.70 -9.47
C GLY A 53 12.43 -16.68 -10.61
N VAL A 54 13.51 -16.70 -11.38
CA VAL A 54 13.67 -15.83 -12.56
C VAL A 54 12.51 -16.11 -13.52
N PRO A 55 11.82 -15.07 -14.04
CA PRO A 55 10.75 -15.27 -15.02
C PRO A 55 11.23 -16.06 -16.25
N THR A 56 10.40 -16.97 -16.74
CA THR A 56 10.72 -17.88 -17.86
C THR A 56 10.14 -17.42 -19.20
N GLY A 57 9.31 -16.37 -19.19
CA GLY A 57 8.72 -15.80 -20.41
C GLY A 57 9.75 -15.19 -21.35
N ALA A 58 9.37 -15.07 -22.63
CA ALA A 58 10.18 -14.35 -23.61
C ALA A 58 10.22 -12.86 -23.24
N GLN A 59 11.41 -12.25 -23.27
CA GLN A 59 11.57 -10.81 -23.01
C GLN A 59 10.73 -10.00 -24.01
N PRO A 60 9.75 -9.18 -23.55
CA PRO A 60 8.98 -8.34 -24.46
C PRO A 60 9.89 -7.34 -25.21
N VAL A 61 9.52 -7.05 -26.46
CA VAL A 61 10.26 -6.12 -27.33
C VAL A 61 10.02 -4.69 -26.83
N LEU A 62 11.09 -3.95 -26.55
CA LEU A 62 11.01 -2.55 -26.15
C LEU A 62 10.60 -1.68 -27.34
N ASN A 63 9.47 -1.00 -27.23
CA ASN A 63 9.00 -0.01 -28.18
C ASN A 63 8.80 1.32 -27.46
N LEU A 64 9.70 2.28 -27.70
CA LEU A 64 9.65 3.61 -27.08
C LEU A 64 8.53 4.49 -27.65
N GLU A 65 8.03 4.16 -28.85
CA GLU A 65 6.96 4.89 -29.54
C GLU A 65 5.56 4.38 -29.17
N ALA A 66 5.45 3.44 -28.22
CA ALA A 66 4.16 2.99 -27.70
C ALA A 66 3.52 4.08 -26.81
N GLU A 67 2.19 4.04 -26.64
CA GLU A 67 1.46 5.02 -25.81
C GLU A 67 1.92 5.06 -24.35
N ASP A 68 2.51 3.97 -23.86
CA ASP A 68 3.05 3.80 -22.53
C ASP A 68 4.58 3.99 -22.47
N GLU A 69 5.21 4.43 -23.55
CA GLU A 69 6.65 4.69 -23.66
C GLU A 69 7.49 3.44 -23.31
N GLY A 70 6.95 2.24 -23.51
CA GLY A 70 7.62 0.97 -23.18
C GLY A 70 7.57 0.59 -21.70
N LEU A 71 6.76 1.28 -20.87
CA LEU A 71 6.61 0.97 -19.45
C LEU A 71 6.09 -0.45 -19.20
N LEU A 72 5.20 -0.97 -20.03
CA LEU A 72 4.72 -2.35 -19.93
C LEU A 72 5.85 -3.36 -20.14
N VAL A 73 6.78 -3.09 -21.07
CA VAL A 73 7.96 -3.93 -21.31
C VAL A 73 8.86 -3.95 -20.10
N PHE A 74 9.01 -2.80 -19.42
CA PHE A 74 9.73 -2.74 -18.15
C PHE A 74 9.04 -3.59 -17.09
N VAL A 75 7.74 -3.43 -16.84
CA VAL A 75 7.02 -4.19 -15.79
C VAL A 75 7.09 -5.69 -16.06
N GLN A 76 6.90 -6.09 -17.31
CA GLN A 76 6.89 -7.48 -17.77
C GLN A 76 8.27 -8.02 -18.14
N SER A 77 9.38 -7.31 -17.85
CA SER A 77 10.71 -7.78 -18.22
C SER A 77 11.03 -9.13 -17.58
N THR A 78 11.60 -10.05 -18.35
CA THR A 78 12.16 -11.32 -17.83
C THR A 78 13.67 -11.27 -17.68
N SER A 79 14.31 -10.21 -18.19
CA SER A 79 15.73 -9.90 -18.05
C SER A 79 15.99 -8.76 -17.07
N CYS A 80 17.27 -8.50 -16.75
CA CYS A 80 17.68 -7.43 -15.84
C CYS A 80 16.97 -6.09 -16.13
N ARG A 81 16.24 -5.55 -15.15
CA ARG A 81 15.53 -4.26 -15.27
C ARG A 81 16.45 -3.10 -15.65
N ARG A 82 17.68 -3.07 -15.13
CA ARG A 82 18.67 -2.05 -15.50
C ARG A 82 19.09 -2.13 -16.97
N ARG A 83 19.05 -3.33 -17.57
CA ARG A 83 19.33 -3.51 -19.00
C ARG A 83 18.22 -2.91 -19.85
N VAL A 84 16.96 -3.11 -19.46
CA VAL A 84 15.83 -2.48 -20.15
C VAL A 84 15.96 -0.95 -20.11
N TRP A 85 16.26 -0.38 -18.95
CA TRP A 85 16.53 1.06 -18.81
C TRP A 85 17.73 1.52 -19.63
N ALA A 86 18.84 0.79 -19.61
CA ALA A 86 20.01 1.17 -20.39
C ALA A 86 19.67 1.26 -21.89
N ILE A 87 18.93 0.29 -22.43
CA ILE A 87 18.49 0.31 -23.83
C ILE A 87 17.52 1.48 -24.08
N ALA A 88 16.56 1.71 -23.19
CA ALA A 88 15.57 2.79 -23.34
C ALA A 88 16.19 4.19 -23.40
N PHE A 89 17.30 4.39 -22.69
CA PHE A 89 18.04 5.66 -22.65
C PHE A 89 19.34 5.63 -23.46
N GLU A 90 19.47 4.68 -24.40
CA GLU A 90 20.63 4.57 -25.31
C GLU A 90 22.00 4.47 -24.60
N ASN A 91 22.02 4.01 -23.36
CA ASN A 91 23.25 3.72 -22.61
C ASN A 91 23.84 2.36 -23.04
N ASN A 92 25.16 2.22 -23.02
CA ASN A 92 25.82 0.96 -23.33
C ASN A 92 25.48 -0.12 -22.28
N PRO A 93 24.81 -1.24 -22.65
CA PRO A 93 24.45 -2.28 -21.69
C PRO A 93 25.66 -2.99 -21.07
N GLN A 94 26.84 -2.91 -21.68
CA GLN A 94 28.06 -3.49 -21.13
C GLN A 94 28.52 -2.77 -19.85
N ASP A 95 28.23 -1.49 -19.72
CA ASP A 95 28.59 -0.70 -18.53
C ASP A 95 27.87 -1.22 -17.27
N LEU A 96 26.76 -1.93 -17.44
CA LEU A 96 26.05 -2.59 -16.34
C LEU A 96 26.83 -3.72 -15.68
N GLN A 97 27.88 -4.24 -16.33
CA GLN A 97 28.79 -5.22 -15.73
C GLN A 97 29.65 -4.60 -14.63
N GLN A 98 29.92 -3.28 -14.71
CA GLN A 98 30.69 -2.53 -13.72
C GLN A 98 29.81 -2.07 -12.56
N ARG A 99 29.17 -3.01 -11.87
CA ARG A 99 28.34 -2.65 -10.72
C ARG A 99 29.22 -2.24 -9.54
N PRO A 100 28.96 -1.09 -8.89
CA PRO A 100 29.61 -0.76 -7.62
C PRO A 100 29.39 -1.86 -6.60
N SER A 101 30.46 -2.24 -5.89
CA SER A 101 30.39 -3.23 -4.82
C SER A 101 29.38 -2.79 -3.75
N GLY A 102 28.58 -3.73 -3.23
CA GLY A 102 27.57 -3.46 -2.21
C GLY A 102 26.21 -2.96 -2.72
N VAL A 103 26.07 -2.65 -4.01
CA VAL A 103 24.78 -2.21 -4.59
C VAL A 103 24.04 -3.41 -5.19
N LEU A 104 22.83 -3.70 -4.70
CA LEU A 104 21.95 -4.71 -5.29
C LEU A 104 21.37 -4.22 -6.62
N CYS A 105 21.12 -5.12 -7.58
CA CYS A 105 20.74 -4.74 -8.94
C CYS A 105 19.28 -4.28 -9.10
N CYS A 106 18.40 -5.27 -9.14
CA CYS A 106 16.96 -5.23 -9.34
C CYS A 106 16.42 -6.60 -8.91
N ASP A 107 15.11 -6.69 -8.74
CA ASP A 107 14.41 -7.88 -8.26
C ASP A 107 14.60 -9.11 -9.16
N ILE A 108 14.90 -8.96 -10.45
CA ILE A 108 15.15 -10.08 -11.38
C ILE A 108 16.53 -10.70 -11.14
N CYS A 109 17.55 -9.87 -10.94
CA CYS A 109 18.93 -10.33 -10.72
C CYS A 109 19.20 -10.73 -9.27
N ASP A 110 18.40 -10.22 -8.33
CA ASP A 110 18.55 -10.50 -6.90
C ASP A 110 17.16 -10.62 -6.24
N ALA A 111 16.77 -11.86 -5.98
CA ALA A 111 15.49 -12.18 -5.35
C ALA A 111 15.42 -11.74 -3.87
N THR A 112 16.53 -11.47 -3.19
CA THR A 112 16.54 -11.02 -1.78
C THR A 112 15.88 -9.65 -1.60
N LEU A 113 15.80 -8.87 -2.68
CA LEU A 113 15.06 -7.60 -2.68
C LEU A 113 13.57 -7.80 -2.36
N PHE A 114 12.99 -8.96 -2.68
CA PHE A 114 11.61 -9.27 -2.29
C PHE A 114 11.44 -9.41 -0.80
N ASP A 115 12.43 -9.88 -0.04
CA ASP A 115 12.27 -10.04 1.41
C ASP A 115 12.11 -8.69 2.14
N ARG A 116 12.54 -7.60 1.51
CA ARG A 116 12.34 -6.23 2.02
C ARG A 116 10.92 -5.71 1.83
N THR A 117 10.17 -6.26 0.88
CA THR A 117 8.84 -5.75 0.48
C THR A 117 7.76 -6.82 0.50
N ARG A 118 8.11 -8.07 0.86
CA ARG A 118 7.21 -9.20 0.88
C ARG A 118 6.06 -8.89 1.84
N PRO A 119 4.80 -9.01 1.39
CA PRO A 119 3.68 -8.87 2.30
C PRO A 119 3.82 -9.93 3.39
N GLY A 120 3.66 -9.50 4.64
CA GLY A 120 3.52 -10.44 5.75
C GLY A 120 2.33 -11.38 5.52
N PRO A 121 2.21 -12.46 6.33
CA PRO A 121 1.03 -13.29 6.32
C PRO A 121 -0.21 -12.40 6.40
N PRO A 122 -1.27 -12.70 5.62
CA PRO A 122 -2.49 -11.91 5.69
C PRO A 122 -2.94 -11.88 7.14
N ILE A 123 -2.93 -10.69 7.73
CA ILE A 123 -3.39 -10.51 9.09
C ILE A 123 -4.86 -10.93 9.04
N ARG A 124 -5.19 -12.00 9.77
CA ARG A 124 -6.58 -12.39 9.98
C ARG A 124 -7.20 -11.32 10.86
N ASN A 125 -7.56 -10.20 10.24
CA ASN A 125 -8.35 -9.19 10.89
C ASN A 125 -9.65 -9.90 11.25
N SER A 126 -9.82 -10.20 12.53
CA SER A 126 -11.15 -10.42 13.07
C SER A 126 -11.96 -9.24 12.55
N LYS A 127 -13.12 -9.52 11.94
CA LYS A 127 -13.95 -8.47 11.38
C LYS A 127 -14.41 -7.58 12.53
N ILE A 128 -13.61 -6.59 12.90
CA ILE A 128 -14.00 -5.56 13.85
C ILE A 128 -15.10 -4.82 13.13
N SER A 129 -16.33 -5.00 13.62
CA SER A 129 -17.46 -4.27 13.09
C SER A 129 -17.13 -2.80 13.18
N ALA A 130 -17.15 -2.11 12.03
CA ALA A 130 -17.01 -0.67 12.01
C ALA A 130 -18.04 -0.07 12.99
N PRO A 131 -17.64 0.91 13.81
CA PRO A 131 -18.58 1.61 14.68
C PRO A 131 -19.71 2.21 13.84
N GLN A 132 -20.91 2.25 14.43
CA GLN A 132 -22.04 2.91 13.77
C GLN A 132 -21.67 4.38 13.56
N LYS A 133 -21.83 4.85 12.32
CA LYS A 133 -21.64 6.26 11.99
C LYS A 133 -22.96 6.99 12.26
N GLY A 134 -22.91 8.00 13.12
CA GLY A 134 -23.93 9.02 13.30
C GLY A 134 -23.62 10.26 12.46
N ASP A 135 -24.16 11.40 12.88
CA ASP A 135 -24.05 12.69 12.21
C ASP A 135 -22.68 13.34 12.42
N LEU A 136 -22.33 14.29 11.55
CA LEU A 136 -21.00 14.89 11.56
C LEU A 136 -20.96 15.95 12.65
N ASP A 137 -20.22 15.68 13.72
CA ASP A 137 -19.91 16.70 14.70
C ASP A 137 -18.85 17.66 14.15
N LEU A 138 -19.29 18.82 13.65
CA LEU A 138 -18.43 19.85 13.07
C LEU A 138 -17.47 20.46 14.09
N ASP A 139 -17.88 20.57 15.36
CA ASP A 139 -17.04 21.09 16.44
C ASP A 139 -15.94 20.08 16.79
N ALA A 140 -16.29 18.79 16.94
CA ALA A 140 -15.30 17.74 17.14
C ALA A 140 -14.32 17.64 15.96
N LYS A 141 -14.80 17.74 14.71
CA LYS A 141 -13.95 17.79 13.51
C LYS A 141 -12.95 18.94 13.59
N GLN A 142 -13.41 20.15 13.88
CA GLN A 142 -12.55 21.33 13.97
C GLN A 142 -11.50 21.16 15.09
N LYS A 143 -11.91 20.68 16.27
CA LYS A 143 -11.01 20.43 17.39
C LYS A 143 -9.95 19.37 17.08
N LEU A 144 -10.31 18.31 16.37
CA LEU A 144 -9.36 17.31 15.87
C LEU A 144 -8.36 17.89 14.86
N GLU A 145 -8.80 18.80 13.98
CA GLU A 145 -7.91 19.52 13.06
C GLU A 145 -6.93 20.45 13.79
N PHE A 146 -7.36 21.08 14.89
CA PHE A 146 -6.48 21.84 15.77
C PHE A 146 -5.47 20.94 16.47
N TRP A 147 -5.94 19.86 17.11
CA TRP A 147 -5.08 18.89 17.77
C TRP A 147 -4.00 18.33 16.83
N ARG A 148 -4.38 17.98 15.60
CA ARG A 148 -3.45 17.50 14.58
C ARG A 148 -2.33 18.51 14.25
N ARG A 149 -2.67 19.80 14.15
CA ARG A 149 -1.69 20.87 13.93
C ARG A 149 -0.78 21.05 15.12
N ASP A 150 -1.32 20.98 16.33
CA ASP A 150 -0.55 21.06 17.57
C ASP A 150 0.49 19.92 17.67
N VAL A 151 0.07 18.68 17.42
CA VAL A 151 0.97 17.50 17.42
C VAL A 151 2.11 17.66 16.42
N LEU A 152 1.82 18.13 15.20
CA LEU A 152 2.87 18.38 14.19
C LEU A 152 3.82 19.47 14.67
N GLN A 153 3.30 20.61 15.14
CA GLN A 153 4.11 21.74 15.59
C GLN A 153 5.00 21.38 16.79
N ARG A 154 4.46 20.63 17.75
CA ARG A 154 5.14 20.23 18.99
C ARG A 154 6.25 19.21 18.75
N ASN A 155 5.98 18.19 17.93
CA ASN A 155 6.89 17.07 17.77
C ASN A 155 7.77 17.17 16.53
N ASN A 156 7.36 17.95 15.53
CA ASN A 156 8.00 18.02 14.21
C ASN A 156 7.99 19.46 13.64
N PRO A 157 8.49 20.48 14.38
CA PRO A 157 8.40 21.88 13.97
C PRO A 157 9.12 22.18 12.64
N SER A 158 10.15 21.39 12.30
CA SER A 158 10.94 21.54 11.06
C SER A 158 10.45 20.65 9.92
N SER A 159 9.36 19.89 10.10
CA SER A 159 8.88 18.98 9.07
C SER A 159 8.24 19.74 7.91
N MET A 160 8.58 19.33 6.69
CA MET A 160 7.92 19.81 5.46
C MET A 160 6.59 19.10 5.21
N LEU A 161 6.23 18.10 6.02
CA LEU A 161 4.97 17.37 5.86
C LEU A 161 3.79 18.23 6.33
N PRO A 162 2.66 18.22 5.62
CA PRO A 162 1.45 18.89 6.08
C PRO A 162 0.89 18.21 7.33
N SER A 163 0.11 18.93 8.14
CA SER A 163 -0.53 18.35 9.34
C SER A 163 -1.39 17.12 9.03
N SER A 164 -1.97 17.03 7.83
CA SER A 164 -2.70 15.86 7.35
C SER A 164 -1.87 14.56 7.31
N ALA A 165 -0.54 14.65 7.33
CA ALA A 165 0.33 13.48 7.48
C ALA A 165 0.22 12.82 8.86
N ILE A 166 -0.11 13.59 9.92
CA ILE A 166 -0.34 13.06 11.27
C ILE A 166 -1.68 12.34 11.35
N LEU A 167 -2.77 12.94 10.86
CA LEU A 167 -4.11 12.36 10.90
C LEU A 167 -4.92 12.86 9.71
N ASP A 168 -5.21 12.03 8.71
CA ASP A 168 -5.84 12.51 7.47
C ASP A 168 -7.29 12.97 7.68
N ASP A 169 -7.82 13.79 6.76
CA ASP A 169 -9.15 14.37 6.88
C ASP A 169 -10.27 13.31 6.84
N THR A 170 -10.05 12.17 6.18
CA THR A 170 -11.01 11.05 6.14
C THR A 170 -11.10 10.41 7.52
N THR A 171 -9.97 10.21 8.17
CA THR A 171 -9.91 9.69 9.54
C THR A 171 -10.50 10.67 10.54
N ILE A 172 -10.22 11.98 10.45
CA ILE A 172 -10.87 12.98 11.29
C ILE A 172 -12.39 12.93 11.13
N ARG A 173 -12.88 12.93 9.89
CA ARG A 173 -14.32 12.84 9.60
C ARG A 173 -14.94 11.56 10.16
N LEU A 174 -14.22 10.44 10.06
CA LEU A 174 -14.65 9.15 10.61
C LEU A 174 -14.79 9.23 12.14
N ILE A 175 -13.79 9.76 12.84
CA ILE A 175 -13.83 9.95 14.29
C ILE A 175 -15.00 10.88 14.66
N ALA A 176 -15.18 11.98 13.94
CA ALA A 176 -16.27 12.93 14.16
C ALA A 176 -17.66 12.34 13.93
N CYS A 177 -17.86 11.46 12.92
CA CYS A 177 -19.16 10.77 12.73
C CYS A 177 -19.35 9.59 13.73
N THR A 178 -18.35 9.13 14.51
CA THR A 178 -18.58 7.96 15.42
C THR A 178 -19.34 8.29 16.70
N GLY A 179 -19.42 9.57 17.09
CA GLY A 179 -20.09 9.98 18.34
C GLY A 179 -19.48 9.32 19.58
N ARG A 180 -20.28 9.08 20.63
CA ARG A 180 -19.79 8.45 21.87
C ARG A 180 -19.67 6.93 21.71
N ILE A 181 -18.44 6.42 21.70
CA ILE A 181 -18.11 4.98 21.78
C ILE A 181 -17.11 4.77 22.93
N SER A 182 -17.06 3.58 23.51
CA SER A 182 -16.12 3.28 24.60
C SER A 182 -14.66 3.39 24.15
N SER A 183 -13.78 3.72 25.08
CA SER A 183 -12.34 3.84 24.86
C SER A 183 -11.77 2.60 24.18
N GLU A 184 -12.12 1.42 24.71
CA GLU A 184 -11.60 0.14 24.26
C GLU A 184 -12.01 -0.15 22.82
N LYS A 185 -13.25 0.17 22.46
CA LYS A 185 -13.77 -0.01 21.11
C LYS A 185 -13.10 0.96 20.13
N PHE A 186 -12.86 2.20 20.55
CA PHE A 186 -12.11 3.17 19.76
C PHE A 186 -10.67 2.69 19.53
N LYS A 187 -9.99 2.22 20.58
CA LYS A 187 -8.62 1.70 20.51
C LYS A 187 -8.51 0.50 19.57
N GLN A 188 -9.40 -0.48 19.70
CA GLN A 188 -9.44 -1.65 18.81
C GLN A 188 -9.67 -1.24 17.35
N PHE A 189 -10.55 -0.27 17.11
CA PHE A 189 -10.87 0.20 15.77
C PHE A 189 -9.68 0.94 15.13
N MET A 190 -9.02 1.84 15.86
CA MET A 190 -7.98 2.71 15.32
C MET A 190 -6.61 2.04 15.24
N LYS A 191 -6.28 1.14 16.16
CA LYS A 191 -4.95 0.49 16.26
C LYS A 191 -4.47 -0.14 14.96
N HIS A 192 -5.39 -0.67 14.15
CA HIS A 192 -5.05 -1.35 12.89
C HIS A 192 -5.16 -0.45 11.66
N GLN A 193 -5.75 0.74 11.79
CA GLN A 193 -6.05 1.61 10.65
C GLN A 193 -5.09 2.79 10.55
N TRP A 194 -4.48 3.20 11.66
CA TRP A 194 -3.70 4.43 11.73
C TRP A 194 -2.25 4.15 12.09
N ILE A 195 -1.34 4.44 11.17
CA ILE A 195 0.09 4.13 11.28
C ILE A 195 0.79 4.79 12.48
N TRP A 196 0.25 5.91 12.96
CA TRP A 196 0.82 6.65 14.10
C TRP A 196 0.24 6.21 15.45
N TRP A 197 -0.55 5.14 15.48
CA TRP A 197 -1.20 4.65 16.69
C TRP A 197 -0.22 4.41 17.84
N ASP A 198 0.93 3.80 17.57
CA ASP A 198 1.89 3.46 18.62
C ASP A 198 2.54 4.70 19.25
N ILE A 199 2.49 5.86 18.58
CA ILE A 199 3.06 7.12 19.07
C ILE A 199 1.99 8.03 19.68
N TYR A 200 0.86 8.20 18.98
CA TYR A 200 -0.17 9.19 19.32
C TYR A 200 -1.54 8.58 19.66
N GLY A 201 -1.68 7.25 19.63
CA GLY A 201 -2.96 6.55 19.80
C GLY A 201 -3.62 6.79 21.15
N GLU A 202 -2.85 6.73 22.23
CA GLU A 202 -3.34 6.95 23.60
C GLU A 202 -3.70 8.43 23.85
N GLU A 203 -2.88 9.35 23.33
CA GLU A 203 -3.17 10.80 23.39
C GLU A 203 -4.47 11.12 22.63
N LEU A 204 -4.62 10.59 21.41
CA LEU A 204 -5.82 10.78 20.60
C LEU A 204 -7.06 10.16 21.26
N ALA A 205 -6.94 8.98 21.86
CA ALA A 205 -8.05 8.33 22.57
C ALA A 205 -8.53 9.17 23.75
N THR A 206 -7.60 9.68 24.56
CA THR A 206 -7.89 10.57 25.70
C THR A 206 -8.52 11.89 25.22
N TYR A 207 -7.93 12.51 24.19
CA TYR A 207 -8.45 13.74 23.62
C TYR A 207 -9.87 13.57 23.10
N ARG A 208 -10.11 12.49 22.35
CA ARG A 208 -11.43 12.13 21.83
C ARG A 208 -12.48 11.97 22.93
N GLU A 209 -12.17 11.30 24.04
CA GLU A 209 -13.09 11.15 25.16
C GLU A 209 -13.52 12.49 25.73
N SER A 210 -12.57 13.43 25.86
CA SER A 210 -12.87 14.79 26.31
C SER A 210 -13.80 15.55 25.36
N LEU A 211 -13.69 15.31 24.04
CA LEU A 211 -14.56 15.94 23.04
C LEU A 211 -16.01 15.45 23.14
N PHE A 212 -16.20 14.14 23.38
CA PHE A 212 -17.52 13.51 23.31
C PHE A 212 -18.18 13.26 24.67
N GLN A 213 -17.60 13.77 25.76
CA GLN A 213 -18.15 13.61 27.12
C GLN A 213 -19.58 14.16 27.25
N HIS A 214 -19.92 15.19 26.45
CA HIS A 214 -21.23 15.85 26.47
C HIS A 214 -22.27 15.19 25.56
N LEU A 215 -21.87 14.24 24.71
CA LEU A 215 -22.82 13.56 23.82
C LEU A 215 -23.49 12.40 24.55
N GLU A 216 -24.79 12.27 24.36
CA GLU A 216 -25.51 11.06 24.73
C GLU A 216 -25.07 9.89 23.82
N PRO A 217 -24.90 8.68 24.37
CA PRO A 217 -24.65 7.51 23.55
C PRO A 217 -25.76 7.32 22.51
N LEU A 218 -25.38 7.05 21.25
CA LEU A 218 -26.35 6.65 20.23
C LEU A 218 -27.11 5.42 20.74
N PRO A 219 -28.46 5.40 20.62
CA PRO A 219 -29.24 4.27 21.08
C PRO A 219 -28.75 3.02 20.37
N GLU A 220 -28.35 2.00 21.15
CA GLU A 220 -28.01 0.71 20.59
C GLU A 220 -29.24 0.21 19.82
N LYS A 221 -29.10 0.07 18.50
CA LYS A 221 -30.18 -0.48 17.68
C LYS A 221 -30.53 -1.85 18.27
N ALA A 222 -31.76 -1.99 18.77
CA ALA A 222 -32.26 -3.23 19.34
C ALA A 222 -31.87 -4.37 18.40
N GLN A 223 -31.01 -5.27 18.89
CA GLN A 223 -30.52 -6.37 18.08
C GLN A 223 -31.73 -7.18 17.63
N LYS A 224 -32.03 -7.16 16.33
CA LYS A 224 -33.14 -7.95 15.80
C LYS A 224 -32.89 -9.39 16.26
N PRO A 225 -33.87 -10.05 16.89
CA PRO A 225 -33.69 -11.39 17.42
C PRO A 225 -33.11 -12.26 16.31
N LYS A 226 -31.94 -12.85 16.55
CA LYS A 226 -31.28 -13.74 15.59
C LYS A 226 -32.33 -14.79 15.22
N ARG A 227 -32.85 -14.72 13.98
CA ARG A 227 -33.78 -15.70 13.45
C ARG A 227 -33.06 -17.03 13.57
N VAL A 228 -33.45 -17.84 14.55
CA VAL A 228 -32.93 -19.19 14.77
C VAL A 228 -33.08 -19.89 13.43
N GLN A 229 -31.96 -20.11 12.73
CA GLN A 229 -31.97 -20.87 11.50
C GLN A 229 -32.39 -22.27 11.94
N LYS A 230 -33.66 -22.60 11.67
CA LYS A 230 -34.25 -23.92 11.87
C LYS A 230 -33.29 -24.90 11.19
N GLN A 231 -32.51 -25.63 12.00
CA GLN A 231 -31.61 -26.66 11.51
C GLN A 231 -32.43 -27.57 10.61
N LYS A 232 -32.12 -27.54 9.32
CA LYS A 232 -32.68 -28.48 8.36
C LYS A 232 -32.00 -29.80 8.71
N VAL A 233 -32.68 -30.62 9.51
CA VAL A 233 -32.28 -32.00 9.80
C VAL A 233 -32.23 -32.72 8.46
N ALA A 234 -31.02 -32.83 7.90
CA ALA A 234 -30.76 -33.66 6.75
C ALA A 234 -30.79 -35.10 7.26
N GLY A 235 -31.79 -35.86 6.81
CA GLY A 235 -31.84 -37.30 7.02
C GLY A 235 -30.57 -37.93 6.46
N TYR A 236 -29.75 -38.46 7.36
CA TYR A 236 -28.61 -39.28 7.08
C TYR A 236 -29.14 -40.71 6.86
N MET A 237 -29.05 -41.22 5.62
CA MET A 237 -29.10 -42.66 5.39
C MET A 237 -27.69 -43.20 5.49
N ASP A 238 -27.55 -44.05 6.49
CA ASP A 238 -26.45 -44.92 6.85
C ASP A 238 -26.33 -46.06 5.83
N GLU A 239 -25.17 -46.24 5.20
CA GLU A 239 -24.61 -47.56 4.91
C GLU A 239 -23.09 -47.44 4.88
N GLY A 240 -22.44 -48.24 5.73
CA GLY A 240 -21.05 -48.09 6.11
C GLY A 240 -20.04 -48.72 5.14
N SER A 241 -18.76 -48.49 5.44
CA SER A 241 -17.78 -49.56 5.47
C SER A 241 -16.54 -49.12 6.26
N SER A 242 -15.94 -50.13 6.88
CA SER A 242 -15.02 -50.15 8.00
C SER A 242 -13.54 -49.94 7.63
N VAL A 243 -12.71 -49.87 8.69
CA VAL A 243 -11.25 -50.01 8.80
C VAL A 243 -10.48 -48.69 8.57
N GLY A 244 -9.80 -48.07 9.53
CA GLY A 244 -9.10 -48.57 10.72
C GLY A 244 -7.67 -47.97 10.70
N GLY A 245 -7.26 -47.21 11.72
CA GLY A 245 -5.90 -46.65 11.77
C GLY A 245 -5.68 -45.59 12.84
N ALA A 246 -4.77 -45.88 13.76
CA ALA A 246 -4.52 -45.21 15.04
C ALA A 246 -4.02 -43.74 14.95
N GLY A 247 -4.40 -42.94 15.96
CA GLY A 247 -3.69 -41.71 16.34
C GLY A 247 -2.50 -41.99 17.27
N PRO A 248 -2.05 -41.05 18.12
CA PRO A 248 -2.33 -39.61 18.17
C PRO A 248 -1.05 -38.74 18.25
N SER A 249 -1.17 -37.43 17.98
CA SER A 249 -0.18 -36.44 18.45
C SER A 249 -0.86 -35.08 18.59
N THR A 250 -1.26 -34.78 19.82
CA THR A 250 -1.73 -33.48 20.28
C THR A 250 -0.54 -32.53 20.43
N GLY A 251 -0.22 -31.82 19.34
CA GLY A 251 0.68 -30.67 19.37
C GLY A 251 -0.07 -29.42 19.84
N LEU A 252 0.08 -29.11 21.12
CA LEU A 252 -0.34 -27.87 21.75
C LEU A 252 0.46 -26.71 21.13
N LEU A 253 -0.09 -26.00 20.15
CA LEU A 253 0.56 -24.82 19.57
C LEU A 253 0.44 -23.65 20.55
N HIS A 254 1.50 -23.47 21.33
CA HIS A 254 1.74 -22.29 22.16
C HIS A 254 1.89 -21.08 21.23
N PHE A 255 0.89 -20.19 21.25
CA PHE A 255 0.93 -18.92 20.53
C PHE A 255 1.77 -17.94 21.36
N GLU A 256 3.09 -18.00 21.21
CA GLU A 256 3.93 -16.92 21.70
C GLU A 256 3.59 -15.64 20.93
N SER A 257 3.35 -14.59 21.70
CA SER A 257 3.10 -13.24 21.22
C SER A 257 4.23 -12.81 20.30
N LEU A 258 3.98 -12.86 18.98
CA LEU A 258 4.88 -12.32 17.97
C LEU A 258 4.91 -10.80 18.20
N LYS A 259 5.90 -10.35 18.99
CA LYS A 259 6.32 -8.95 19.02
C LYS A 259 6.74 -8.62 17.61
N VAL A 260 5.84 -8.02 16.85
CA VAL A 260 6.22 -7.22 15.69
C VAL A 260 7.08 -6.12 16.27
N LEU A 261 8.40 -6.30 16.19
CA LEU A 261 9.34 -5.20 16.21
C LEU A 261 8.97 -4.38 14.98
N ALA A 262 8.03 -3.45 15.15
CA ALA A 262 8.09 -2.24 14.36
C ALA A 262 9.54 -1.75 14.55
N PRO A 263 10.30 -1.48 13.49
CA PRO A 263 11.48 -0.67 13.68
C PRO A 263 10.98 0.55 14.45
N GLY A 264 11.45 0.69 15.69
CA GLY A 264 11.18 1.89 16.47
C GLY A 264 11.59 3.10 15.63
N PRO A 265 11.17 4.31 16.03
CA PRO A 265 11.88 5.47 15.53
C PRO A 265 13.35 5.19 15.74
N LEU A 266 14.09 5.14 14.61
CA LEU A 266 15.55 5.10 14.59
C LEU A 266 16.02 5.90 15.79
N ASP A 267 16.88 5.31 16.62
CA ASP A 267 17.52 6.02 17.70
C ASP A 267 17.82 7.43 17.20
N ASN A 268 17.30 8.45 17.88
CA ASN A 268 17.58 9.85 17.63
C ASN A 268 19.06 10.16 17.93
N GLN A 269 19.97 9.28 17.54
CA GLN A 269 21.33 9.64 17.19
C GLN A 269 21.19 10.49 15.92
N PRO A 270 21.58 11.78 15.97
CA PRO A 270 21.68 12.56 14.75
C PRO A 270 22.54 11.78 13.76
N TYR A 271 22.10 11.72 12.51
CA TYR A 271 22.86 11.12 11.43
C TYR A 271 24.17 11.94 11.29
N GLU A 272 25.24 11.56 11.99
CA GLU A 272 26.55 12.21 11.93
C GLU A 272 27.27 11.97 10.59
N HIS A 273 26.65 11.23 9.67
CA HIS A 273 27.01 11.32 8.27
C HIS A 273 26.32 12.54 7.67
N ALA A 274 26.96 13.70 7.86
CA ALA A 274 26.84 14.81 6.95
C ALA A 274 27.04 14.28 5.53
N VAL A 275 25.94 14.00 4.83
CA VAL A 275 25.94 14.02 3.37
C VAL A 275 26.24 15.48 3.06
N MET A 276 27.52 15.78 2.87
CA MET A 276 27.97 16.97 2.19
C MET A 276 27.25 16.95 0.84
N PHE A 277 26.10 17.62 0.77
CA PHE A 277 25.65 18.19 -0.47
C PHE A 277 26.71 19.24 -0.80
N GLU A 278 27.78 18.80 -1.47
CA GLU A 278 28.54 19.70 -2.30
C GLU A 278 27.50 20.40 -3.16
N HIS A 279 27.31 21.68 -2.88
CA HIS A 279 26.57 22.57 -3.74
C HIS A 279 27.07 22.30 -5.16
N TYR A 280 26.21 21.71 -5.99
CA TYR A 280 26.34 21.81 -7.43
C TYR A 280 26.17 23.29 -7.74
N SER A 281 27.26 24.04 -7.60
CA SER A 281 27.42 25.36 -8.16
C SER A 281 27.23 25.15 -9.65
N GLN A 282 26.12 25.65 -10.17
CA GLN A 282 25.91 25.75 -11.60
C GLN A 282 27.10 26.54 -12.14
N GLN A 283 28.04 25.85 -12.80
CA GLN A 283 29.06 26.54 -13.55
C GLN A 283 28.33 27.37 -14.62
N PRO A 284 28.63 28.69 -14.72
CA PRO A 284 28.05 29.49 -15.78
C PRO A 284 28.44 28.86 -17.12
N ALA A 285 27.43 28.68 -17.98
CA ALA A 285 27.61 28.19 -19.33
C ALA A 285 28.71 28.99 -20.03
N SER A 286 29.85 28.36 -20.26
CA SER A 286 30.90 28.95 -21.08
C SER A 286 30.44 28.90 -22.53
N ASP A 287 30.22 30.09 -23.07
CA ASP A 287 29.82 30.36 -24.44
C ASP A 287 30.92 29.91 -25.42
N SER A 288 30.88 28.64 -25.83
CA SER A 288 31.79 28.09 -26.84
C SER A 288 31.24 28.30 -28.24
N ARG A 289 31.16 29.56 -28.66
CA ARG A 289 31.14 29.92 -30.09
C ARG A 289 32.58 30.12 -30.57
N ARG A 290 33.23 29.04 -31.04
CA ARG A 290 34.34 29.17 -32.00
C ARG A 290 34.16 28.22 -33.17
N GLY A 291 34.11 28.84 -34.35
CA GLY A 291 33.62 28.26 -35.58
C GLY A 291 34.53 27.20 -36.20
N HIS A 292 33.88 26.17 -36.73
CA HIS A 292 34.43 25.34 -37.79
C HIS A 292 34.15 26.01 -39.14
N LYS A 293 35.16 26.72 -39.67
CA LYS A 293 35.22 27.05 -41.10
C LYS A 293 35.50 25.75 -41.86
N ARG A 294 34.47 25.18 -42.47
CA ARG A 294 34.60 24.16 -43.53
C ARG A 294 35.36 24.78 -44.70
N LYS A 295 36.57 24.28 -44.96
CA LYS A 295 37.32 24.55 -46.19
C LYS A 295 36.85 23.52 -47.23
N LEU A 296 35.89 23.92 -48.06
CA LEU A 296 35.60 23.26 -49.34
C LEU A 296 36.80 23.52 -50.25
N MET A 297 37.58 22.50 -50.56
CA MET A 297 38.47 22.49 -51.71
C MET A 297 37.80 21.68 -52.81
N ALA A 298 37.56 22.38 -53.91
CA ALA A 298 36.96 21.88 -55.13
C ALA A 298 37.91 20.90 -55.83
N SER A 299 37.34 19.80 -56.32
CA SER A 299 37.89 19.05 -57.44
C SER A 299 37.72 19.88 -58.72
N LEU A 300 38.83 20.23 -59.35
CA LEU A 300 38.92 20.51 -60.78
C LEU A 300 40.26 19.95 -61.26
N THR A 301 40.20 19.38 -62.48
CA THR A 301 41.19 18.59 -63.25
C THR A 301 41.41 17.15 -62.82
#